data_AF-A0A8S9G7A5-F1
#
_entry.id   AF-A0A8S9G7A5-F1
#
_cell.length_a   1.000
_cell.length_b   1.000
_cell.length_c   1.000
_cell.angle_alpha   90.00
_cell.angle_beta   90.00
_cell.angle_gamma   90.00
#
_symmetry.space_group_name_H-M   'P 1'
#
loop_
_entity.id
_entity.type
_entity.pdbx_description
1 polymer ?
#
loop_
_entity_poly.entity_id
_entity_poly.type
_entity_poly.pdbx_seq_one_letter_code
_entity_poly.pdbx_strand_id
1 'polypeptide(L)'
;MRMGEDPLVEVWMSDVNLSEEANIGVDPWCVSVDTANRWSKSFAKKNQRLIPTTTDLVDEVWKNRPDSQMSPVVVHPLEFAGRSAFDKLEELRSKLLSKRVLVVMSLLLSMKLPGYTIYVELMLPTVPLLMLCVSLCGQDESIH
;
A
#
# COMPACT_ATOMS: atom_id res chain seq x y z
N MET A 1 -11.13 7.74 19.94
CA MET A 1 -11.57 8.99 19.31
C MET A 1 -12.74 8.68 18.39
N ARG A 2 -13.78 9.50 18.43
CA ARG A 2 -14.92 9.45 17.54
C ARG A 2 -14.60 10.21 16.26
N MET A 3 -14.67 9.51 15.14
CA MET A 3 -14.40 10.11 13.83
C MET A 3 -15.41 11.22 13.53
N GLY A 4 -14.93 12.42 13.21
CA GLY A 4 -15.76 13.57 12.86
C GLY A 4 -16.21 14.46 14.02
N GLU A 5 -16.14 13.97 15.26
CA GLU A 5 -16.39 14.77 16.47
C GLU A 5 -15.07 15.22 17.13
N ASP A 6 -14.13 14.28 17.27
CA ASP A 6 -12.84 14.54 17.89
C ASP A 6 -11.84 15.15 16.88
N PRO A 7 -10.84 15.91 17.36
CA PRO A 7 -9.78 16.42 16.49
C PRO A 7 -9.08 15.29 15.74
N LEU A 8 -8.56 15.63 14.56
CA LEU A 8 -7.73 14.70 13.79
C LEU A 8 -6.56 14.19 14.64
N VAL A 9 -6.16 12.94 14.40
CA VAL A 9 -5.11 12.29 15.19
C VAL A 9 -3.82 13.12 15.24
N GLU A 10 -3.43 13.72 14.11
CA GLU A 10 -2.25 14.58 14.06
C GLU A 10 -2.35 15.84 14.91
N VAL A 11 -3.55 16.45 15.00
CA VAL A 11 -3.79 17.67 15.80
C VAL A 11 -3.81 17.31 17.27
N TRP A 12 -4.48 16.20 17.63
CA TRP A 12 -4.52 15.77 19.01
C TRP A 12 -3.13 15.37 19.53
N MET A 13 -2.37 14.64 18.74
CA MET A 13 -1.00 14.26 19.10
C MET A 13 -0.11 15.48 19.25
N SER A 14 -0.08 16.37 18.25
CA SER A 14 0.80 17.54 18.31
C SER A 14 0.36 18.54 19.36
N ASP A 15 -0.92 18.91 19.35
CA ASP A 15 -1.38 20.12 20.02
C ASP A 15 -1.79 19.88 21.47
N VAL A 16 -2.32 18.69 21.76
CA VAL A 16 -2.97 18.37 23.04
C VAL A 16 -2.13 17.46 23.91
N ASN A 17 -1.51 16.42 23.33
CA ASN A 17 -1.03 15.29 24.12
C ASN A 17 0.49 15.17 24.25
N LEU A 18 1.26 15.54 23.21
CA LEU A 18 2.71 15.36 23.21
C LEU A 18 3.46 16.65 23.55
N SER A 19 4.61 16.49 24.21
CA SER A 19 5.55 17.58 24.45
C SER A 19 6.12 18.11 23.13
N GLU A 20 6.71 19.30 23.19
CA GLU A 20 7.62 19.74 22.14
C GLU A 20 8.76 18.72 21.97
N GLU A 21 9.29 18.59 20.76
CA GLU A 21 10.44 17.74 20.41
C GLU A 21 10.26 16.21 20.57
N ALA A 22 9.03 15.76 20.83
CA ALA A 22 8.71 14.34 20.99
C ALA A 22 9.03 13.50 19.73
N ASN A 23 9.46 12.26 19.95
CA ASN A 23 9.65 11.26 18.90
C ASN A 23 8.42 10.37 18.80
N ILE A 24 7.90 10.21 17.58
CA ILE A 24 6.70 9.44 17.27
C ILE A 24 7.11 8.31 16.34
N GLY A 25 7.11 7.07 16.85
CA GLY A 25 7.40 5.87 16.06
C GLY A 25 6.22 5.45 15.20
N VAL A 26 6.47 5.04 13.96
CA VAL A 26 5.45 4.49 13.05
C VAL A 26 6.01 3.31 12.28
N ASP A 27 5.22 2.24 12.13
CA ASP A 27 5.54 1.19 11.16
C ASP A 27 5.27 1.71 9.74
N PRO A 28 6.30 1.84 8.88
CA PRO A 28 6.15 2.35 7.53
C PRO A 28 5.25 1.47 6.63
N TRP A 29 5.03 0.21 6.98
CA TRP A 29 4.16 -0.69 6.21
C TRP A 29 2.67 -0.49 6.50
N CYS A 30 2.33 0.11 7.63
CA CYS A 30 0.95 0.30 8.08
C CYS A 30 0.40 1.71 7.77
N VAL A 31 1.22 2.62 7.23
CA VAL A 31 0.84 4.01 7.00
C VAL A 31 1.11 4.44 5.57
N SER A 32 0.11 5.06 4.93
CA SER A 32 0.27 5.55 3.56
C SER A 32 1.27 6.71 3.50
N VAL A 33 1.93 6.86 2.35
CA VAL A 33 2.87 7.96 2.11
C VAL A 33 2.20 9.33 2.29
N ASP A 34 0.94 9.48 1.86
CA ASP A 34 0.18 10.72 2.04
C ASP A 34 -0.04 11.02 3.53
N THR A 35 -0.48 10.02 4.29
CA THR A 35 -0.70 10.14 5.74
C THR A 35 0.60 10.49 6.46
N ALA A 36 1.70 9.79 6.18
CA ALA A 36 3.01 10.06 6.77
C ALA A 36 3.50 11.49 6.47
N ASN A 37 3.32 11.96 5.23
CA ASN A 37 3.65 13.33 4.86
C ASN A 37 2.79 14.36 5.59
N ARG A 38 1.49 14.09 5.75
CA ARG A 38 0.56 14.96 6.49
C ARG A 38 0.96 15.07 7.96
N TRP A 39 1.25 13.94 8.60
CA TRP A 39 1.71 13.86 9.98
C TRP A 39 3.04 14.56 10.19
N SER A 40 4.03 14.28 9.34
CA SER A 40 5.36 14.93 9.41
C SER A 40 5.24 16.46 9.38
N LYS A 41 4.40 17.01 8.50
CA LYS A 41 4.13 18.46 8.43
C LYS A 41 3.46 19.01 9.69
N SER A 42 2.52 18.26 10.29
CA SER A 42 1.84 18.68 11.51
C SER A 42 2.80 18.70 12.70
N PHE A 43 3.57 17.63 12.86
CA PHE A 43 4.50 17.42 13.97
C PHE A 43 5.69 18.39 13.93
N ALA A 44 6.17 18.75 12.74
CA ALA A 44 7.25 19.72 12.57
C ALA A 44 6.94 21.10 13.22
N LYS A 45 5.66 21.48 13.35
CA LYS A 45 5.26 22.76 13.97
C LYS A 45 5.69 22.89 15.43
N LYS A 46 5.90 21.76 16.12
CA LYS A 46 6.34 21.69 17.51
C LYS A 46 7.69 20.97 17.67
N ASN A 47 8.49 20.96 16.61
CA ASN A 47 9.78 20.24 16.54
C ASN A 47 9.68 18.71 16.81
N GLN A 48 8.48 18.13 16.74
CA GLN A 48 8.27 16.70 16.92
C GLN A 48 8.71 15.94 15.68
N ARG A 49 9.21 14.71 15.86
CA ARG A 49 9.80 13.89 14.78
C ARG A 49 9.00 12.62 14.56
N LEU A 50 8.56 12.39 13.33
CA LEU A 50 8.02 11.11 12.88
C LEU A 50 9.19 10.18 12.49
N ILE A 51 9.32 9.05 13.17
CA ILE A 51 10.42 8.10 13.02
C ILE A 51 9.85 6.78 12.50
N PRO A 52 10.26 6.31 11.31
CA PRO A 52 9.90 4.98 10.85
C PRO A 52 10.62 3.93 11.71
N THR A 53 9.89 2.94 12.21
CA THR A 53 10.49 1.82 12.93
C THR A 53 11.06 0.80 11.95
N THR A 54 12.16 0.15 12.32
CA THR A 54 12.79 -0.91 11.52
C THR A 54 12.13 -2.27 11.73
N THR A 55 11.46 -2.45 12.86
CA THR A 55 10.73 -3.66 13.23
C THR A 55 9.32 -3.30 13.69
N ASP A 56 8.37 -4.22 13.54
CA ASP A 56 7.04 -4.09 14.12
C ASP A 56 7.13 -4.38 15.63
N LEU A 57 6.85 -3.36 16.43
CA LEU A 57 6.92 -3.44 17.89
C LEU A 57 5.81 -4.33 18.48
N VAL A 58 4.71 -4.54 17.75
CA VAL A 58 3.63 -5.44 18.18
C VAL A 58 4.10 -6.89 18.08
N ASP A 59 4.82 -7.22 17.00
CA ASP A 59 5.31 -8.58 16.77
C ASP A 59 6.34 -9.03 17.82
N GLU A 60 7.16 -8.12 18.32
CA GLU A 60 8.12 -8.39 19.40
C GLU A 60 7.47 -8.89 20.70
N VAL A 61 6.24 -8.43 20.98
CA VAL A 61 5.52 -8.79 22.20
C VAL A 61 4.46 -9.88 21.96
N TRP A 62 4.04 -10.11 20.73
CA TRP A 62 2.96 -11.03 20.38
C TRP A 62 3.44 -12.47 20.14
N LYS A 63 3.82 -13.15 21.22
CA LYS A 63 4.43 -14.50 21.19
C LYS A 63 3.58 -15.61 20.57
N ASN A 64 2.25 -15.49 20.61
CA ASN A 64 1.31 -16.51 20.12
C ASN A 64 0.53 -16.01 18.90
N ARG A 65 1.16 -15.23 18.01
CA ARG A 65 0.55 -14.77 16.76
C ARG A 65 0.23 -15.99 15.87
N PRO A 66 -1.01 -16.16 15.38
CA PRO A 66 -1.32 -17.24 14.45
C PRO A 66 -0.52 -17.11 13.15
N ASP A 67 -0.11 -18.24 12.58
CA ASP A 67 0.55 -18.26 11.29
C ASP A 67 -0.34 -17.69 10.18
N SER A 68 0.30 -17.05 9.21
CA SER A 68 -0.40 -16.57 8.02
C SER A 68 -0.91 -17.75 7.20
N GLN A 69 -2.23 -17.80 7.00
CA GLN A 69 -2.85 -18.85 6.19
C GLN A 69 -2.57 -18.61 4.70
N MET A 70 -1.78 -19.50 4.09
CA MET A 70 -1.57 -19.51 2.64
C MET A 70 -2.63 -20.40 1.98
N SER A 71 -3.49 -19.78 1.18
CA SER A 71 -4.45 -20.51 0.34
C SER A 71 -3.92 -20.60 -1.09
N PRO A 72 -4.23 -21.68 -1.84
CA PRO A 72 -3.83 -21.80 -3.23
C PRO A 72 -4.47 -20.70 -4.08
N VAL A 73 -3.71 -20.20 -5.06
CA VAL A 73 -4.20 -19.21 -6.02
C VAL A 73 -5.09 -19.93 -7.04
N VAL A 74 -6.31 -19.41 -7.25
CA VAL A 74 -7.26 -19.93 -8.23
C VAL A 74 -7.49 -18.89 -9.32
N VAL A 75 -7.39 -19.30 -10.59
CA VAL A 75 -7.67 -18.42 -11.73
C VAL A 75 -9.17 -18.16 -11.79
N HIS A 76 -9.56 -16.89 -11.77
CA HIS A 76 -10.96 -16.51 -11.87
C HIS A 76 -11.50 -16.78 -13.29
N PRO A 77 -12.60 -17.53 -13.46
CA PRO A 77 -13.12 -17.89 -14.78
C PRO A 77 -13.46 -16.67 -15.64
N LEU A 78 -13.26 -16.79 -16.96
CA LEU A 78 -13.45 -15.69 -17.91
C LEU A 78 -14.90 -15.17 -17.94
N GLU A 79 -15.87 -16.08 -17.77
CA GLU A 79 -17.30 -15.78 -17.73
C GLU A 79 -17.68 -14.77 -16.63
N PHE A 80 -16.91 -14.74 -15.53
CA PHE A 80 -17.09 -13.79 -14.43
C PHE A 80 -16.11 -12.61 -14.53
N ALA A 81 -14.92 -12.82 -15.10
CA ALA A 81 -13.87 -11.81 -15.21
C ALA A 81 -14.13 -10.75 -16.30
N GLY A 82 -15.00 -11.06 -17.27
CA GLY A 82 -15.38 -10.22 -18.41
C GLY A 82 -14.30 -10.06 -19.50
N ARG A 83 -13.02 -10.09 -19.14
CA ARG A 83 -11.86 -10.07 -20.04
C ARG A 83 -10.68 -10.83 -19.44
N SER A 84 -9.79 -11.33 -20.29
CA SER A 84 -8.60 -12.06 -19.87
C SER A 84 -7.60 -11.15 -19.14
N ALA A 85 -6.71 -11.75 -18.34
CA ALA A 85 -5.60 -11.01 -17.74
C ALA A 85 -4.64 -10.43 -18.79
N PHE A 86 -4.45 -11.15 -19.91
CA PHE A 86 -3.60 -10.72 -21.02
C PHE A 86 -4.09 -9.41 -21.62
N ASP A 87 -5.39 -9.32 -21.96
CA ASP A 87 -5.98 -8.12 -22.54
C ASP A 87 -5.85 -6.90 -21.61
N LYS A 88 -6.05 -7.13 -20.30
CA LYS A 88 -5.89 -6.09 -19.26
C LYS A 88 -4.44 -5.57 -19.20
N LEU A 89 -3.46 -6.46 -19.31
CA LEU A 89 -2.04 -6.11 -19.28
C LEU A 89 -1.58 -5.40 -20.56
N GLU A 90 -2.04 -5.84 -21.73
CA GLU A 90 -1.83 -5.16 -23.03
C GLU A 90 -2.33 -3.71 -23.00
N GLU A 91 -3.56 -3.52 -22.51
CA GLU A 91 -4.15 -2.19 -22.39
C GLU A 91 -3.38 -1.32 -21.39
N LEU A 92 -2.97 -1.90 -20.25
CA LEU A 92 -2.15 -1.21 -19.27
C LEU A 92 -0.82 -0.76 -19.87
N ARG A 93 -0.09 -1.66 -20.55
CA ARG A 93 1.19 -1.34 -21.21
C ARG A 93 1.03 -0.20 -22.21
N SER A 94 0.00 -0.26 -23.04
CA SER A 94 -0.31 0.80 -24.02
C SER A 94 -0.53 2.15 -23.34
N LYS A 95 -1.28 2.18 -22.23
CA LYS A 95 -1.49 3.41 -21.43
C LYS A 95 -0.18 3.89 -20.78
N LEU A 96 0.66 3.00 -20.29
CA LEU A 96 1.95 3.37 -19.67
C LEU A 96 2.92 3.97 -20.70
N LEU A 97 3.02 3.37 -21.89
CA LEU A 97 3.80 3.90 -23.01
C LEU A 97 3.31 5.30 -23.40
N SER A 98 2.00 5.51 -23.49
CA SER A 98 1.41 6.83 -23.81
C SER A 98 1.80 7.91 -22.79
N LYS A 99 2.01 7.50 -21.53
CA LYS A 99 2.41 8.39 -20.42
C LYS A 99 3.92 8.43 -20.18
N ARG A 100 4.72 7.73 -21.00
CA ARG A 100 6.18 7.56 -20.84
C ARG A 100 6.57 7.02 -19.46
N VAL A 101 5.75 6.14 -18.89
CA VAL A 101 6.01 5.45 -17.62
C VAL A 101 6.59 4.07 -17.93
N LEU A 102 7.78 3.78 -17.39
CA LEU A 102 8.48 2.51 -17.61
C LEU A 102 8.10 1.43 -16.58
N VAL A 103 7.84 1.84 -15.33
CA VAL A 103 7.59 0.93 -14.22
C VAL A 103 6.41 1.45 -13.41
N VAL A 104 5.53 0.53 -13.01
CA VAL A 104 4.47 0.79 -12.03
C VAL A 104 4.60 -0.23 -10.92
N MET A 105 4.74 0.25 -9.69
CA MET A 105 4.69 -0.57 -8.48
C MET A 105 3.30 -0.44 -7.88
N SER A 106 2.49 -1.50 -7.95
CA SER A 106 1.17 -1.54 -7.31
C SER A 106 1.29 -2.18 -5.93
N LEU A 107 1.11 -1.38 -4.88
CA LEU A 107 1.07 -1.89 -3.49
C LEU A 107 -0.35 -2.32 -3.07
N LEU A 108 -1.36 -1.74 -3.71
CA LEU A 108 -2.77 -2.08 -3.53
C LEU A 108 -3.23 -2.90 -4.73
N LEU A 109 -3.71 -4.12 -4.47
CA LEU A 109 -4.25 -5.04 -5.46
C LEU A 109 -5.59 -4.58 -6.09
N SER A 110 -5.91 -3.29 -6.03
CA SER A 110 -7.07 -2.69 -6.70
C SER A 110 -6.69 -1.33 -7.27
N MET A 111 -6.16 -1.32 -8.50
CA MET A 111 -6.04 -0.11 -9.30
C MET A 111 -7.44 0.28 -9.81
N LYS A 112 -7.99 1.40 -9.31
CA LYS A 112 -9.18 2.03 -9.90
C LYS A 112 -8.74 2.98 -11.01
N LEU A 113 -8.79 2.53 -12.27
CA LEU A 113 -8.69 3.42 -13.43
C LEU A 113 -10.10 3.87 -13.83
N PRO A 114 -10.31 5.12 -14.28
CA PRO A 114 -11.63 5.59 -14.69
C PRO A 114 -12.17 4.70 -15.82
N GLY A 115 -13.27 3.99 -15.54
CA GLY A 115 -13.91 3.02 -16.44
C GLY A 115 -13.55 1.55 -16.23
N TYR A 116 -12.66 1.21 -15.29
CA TYR A 116 -12.17 -0.16 -15.10
C TYR A 116 -12.12 -0.53 -13.61
N THR A 117 -12.77 -1.63 -13.23
CA THR A 117 -12.55 -2.26 -11.92
C THR A 117 -11.82 -3.57 -12.14
N ILE A 118 -10.54 -3.60 -11.79
CA ILE A 118 -9.77 -4.83 -11.69
C ILE A 118 -9.98 -5.36 -10.27
N TYR A 119 -10.72 -6.46 -10.16
CA TYR A 119 -10.68 -7.31 -8.98
C TYR A 119 -9.66 -8.40 -9.26
N VAL A 120 -8.52 -8.35 -8.57
CA VAL A 120 -7.87 -9.59 -8.17
C VAL A 120 -8.36 -9.79 -6.75
N GLU A 121 -9.32 -10.69 -6.59
CA GLU A 121 -9.87 -11.01 -5.29
C GLU A 121 -8.81 -11.81 -4.53
N LEU A 122 -8.04 -11.13 -3.68
CA LEU A 122 -7.54 -11.79 -2.48
C LEU A 122 -8.66 -11.68 -1.45
N MET A 123 -9.35 -12.78 -1.22
CA MET A 123 -10.27 -12.91 -0.10
C MET A 123 -9.48 -12.63 1.18
N LEU A 124 -9.64 -11.44 1.74
CA LEU A 124 -9.22 -11.15 3.10
C LEU A 124 -10.35 -11.60 4.02
N PRO A 125 -10.05 -12.25 5.14
CA PRO A 125 -10.71 -11.83 6.35
C PRO A 125 -10.05 -10.54 6.84
N THR A 126 -8.73 -10.43 6.79
CA THR A 126 -7.98 -9.21 7.18
C THR A 126 -6.51 -9.28 6.72
N VAL A 127 -6.17 -8.54 5.67
CA VAL A 127 -4.85 -8.17 5.08
C VAL A 127 -3.66 -9.19 5.17
N PRO A 128 -3.15 -9.71 4.03
CA PRO A 128 -1.71 -10.00 3.91
C PRO A 128 -1.09 -9.36 2.66
N LEU A 129 0.04 -8.66 2.87
CA LEU A 129 0.91 -8.18 1.79
C LEU A 129 1.51 -9.37 1.03
N LEU A 130 1.14 -9.53 -0.24
CA LEU A 130 1.95 -10.25 -1.21
C LEU A 130 2.80 -9.21 -1.95
N MET A 131 4.12 -9.21 -1.73
CA MET A 131 5.05 -8.40 -2.51
C MET A 131 5.16 -9.01 -3.91
N LEU A 132 4.25 -8.65 -4.82
CA LEU A 132 4.36 -9.00 -6.23
C LEU A 132 5.30 -8.01 -6.91
N CYS A 133 6.60 -8.30 -6.86
CA CYS A 133 7.59 -7.56 -7.64
C CYS A 133 7.48 -8.03 -9.10
N VAL A 134 6.67 -7.34 -9.92
CA VAL A 134 6.67 -7.56 -11.37
C VAL A 134 7.91 -6.86 -11.94
N SER A 135 9.05 -7.55 -11.90
CA SER A 135 10.23 -7.15 -12.66
C SER A 135 10.00 -7.52 -14.13
N LEU A 136 9.72 -6.52 -14.97
CA LEU A 136 9.74 -6.69 -16.42
C LEU A 136 11.20 -6.59 -16.87
N CYS A 137 11.89 -7.73 -16.93
CA CYS A 137 13.16 -7.83 -17.66
C CYS A 137 12.82 -7.92 -19.15
N GLY A 138 13.10 -6.86 -19.91
CA GLY A 138 13.00 -6.90 -21.36
C GLY A 138 14.09 -7.81 -21.93
N GLN A 139 13.69 -8.85 -22.66
CA GLN A 139 14.61 -9.46 -23.63
C GLN A 139 14.58 -8.61 -24.89
N ASP A 140 15.66 -7.88 -25.13
CA ASP A 140 16.00 -7.41 -26.47
C ASP A 140 16.33 -8.64 -27.33
N GLU A 141 15.36 -9.13 -28.09
CA GLU A 141 15.66 -9.89 -29.30
C GLU A 141 15.79 -8.90 -30.46
N SER A 142 17.03 -8.59 -30.80
CA SER A 142 17.35 -8.10 -32.14
C SER A 142 18.72 -8.63 -32.60
N ILE A 143 18.68 -9.29 -33.76
CA ILE A 143 19.76 -9.46 -34.76
C ILE A 143 20.63 -10.73 -34.60
N HIS A 144 20.22 -11.87 -35.17
CA HIS A 144 20.51 -12.30 -36.55
C HIS A 144 19.80 -13.61 -36.90
#